data_AF-A0A1U7TPG7-F1
#
_entry.id   AF-A0A1U7TPG7-F1
#
_cell.length_a   1.000
_cell.length_b   1.000
_cell.length_c   1.000
_cell.angle_alpha   90.00
_cell.angle_beta   90.00
_cell.angle_gamma   90.00
#
_symmetry.space_group_name_H-M   'P 1'
#
loop_
_entity.id
_entity.type
_entity.pdbx_description
1 polymer ?
#
loop_
_entity_poly.entity_id
_entity_poly.type
_entity_poly.pdbx_seq_one_letter_code
_entity_poly.pdbx_strand_id
1 'polypeptide(L)'
;IKGWWVSHHYVSTFLSGVMLTWPNGLIYQKFRNQFLAFSIFQSCVQFLQYYYQRGCLYRLRALGERNHLDLTVEGFQSWMWRGLTFLLPFLFCGHFWQLYNAITLFELSSHEECREWQVFVLALTFLVLFLGNFLTTLKVVHAKLQKNRSKTKQP
;
A
#
# COMPACT_ATOMS: atom_id res chain seq x y z
N ILE A 1 8.40 9.23 0.39
CA ILE A 1 7.06 9.48 -0.19
C ILE A 1 7.13 10.44 -1.39
N LYS A 2 7.90 11.54 -1.30
CA LYS A 2 8.08 12.50 -2.41
C LYS A 2 8.61 11.77 -3.66
N GLY A 3 7.79 11.64 -4.70
CA GLY A 3 8.08 10.86 -5.91
C GLY A 3 7.14 9.68 -6.11
N TRP A 4 7.39 8.55 -5.44
CA TRP A 4 6.67 7.29 -5.67
C TRP A 4 5.14 7.40 -5.58
N TRP A 5 4.59 8.23 -4.69
CA TRP A 5 3.13 8.35 -4.56
C TRP A 5 2.46 8.82 -5.86
N VAL A 6 3.09 9.76 -6.58
CA VAL A 6 2.55 10.28 -7.86
C VAL A 6 2.63 9.20 -8.93
N SER A 7 3.80 8.55 -9.07
CA SER A 7 3.98 7.44 -10.00
C SER A 7 3.03 6.28 -9.72
N HIS A 8 2.88 5.89 -8.45
CA HIS A 8 1.92 4.88 -8.02
C HIS A 8 0.51 5.24 -8.48
N HIS A 9 0.07 6.49 -8.31
CA HIS A 9 -1.27 6.90 -8.71
C HIS A 9 -1.50 6.70 -10.21
N TYR A 10 -0.56 7.12 -11.06
CA TYR A 10 -0.65 6.90 -12.50
C TYR A 10 -0.66 5.41 -12.88
N VAL A 11 0.20 4.60 -12.24
CA VAL A 11 0.26 3.16 -12.49
C VAL A 11 -1.04 2.48 -12.05
N SER A 12 -1.63 2.88 -10.93
CA SER A 12 -2.92 2.36 -10.45
C SER A 12 -4.09 2.76 -11.35
N THR A 13 -4.12 4.00 -11.87
CA THR A 13 -5.12 4.40 -12.87
C THR A 13 -4.99 3.58 -14.15
N PHE A 14 -3.77 3.35 -14.61
CA PHE A 14 -3.50 2.47 -15.75
C PHE A 14 -3.98 1.04 -15.49
N LEU A 15 -3.66 0.46 -14.31
CA LEU A 15 -4.13 -0.86 -13.89
C LEU A 15 -5.66 -0.95 -13.95
N SER A 16 -6.37 0.04 -13.41
CA SER A 16 -7.84 0.09 -13.46
C SER A 16 -8.36 0.17 -14.89
N GLY A 17 -7.71 0.95 -15.76
CA GLY A 17 -8.06 1.03 -17.18
C GLY A 17 -7.90 -0.31 -17.89
N VAL A 18 -6.77 -1.00 -17.70
CA VAL A 18 -6.55 -2.32 -18.29
C VAL A 18 -7.58 -3.33 -17.76
N MET A 19 -7.86 -3.32 -16.46
CA MET A 19 -8.87 -4.19 -15.84
C MET A 19 -10.27 -3.94 -16.43
N LEU A 20 -10.65 -2.69 -16.70
CA LEU A 20 -11.93 -2.34 -17.31
C LEU A 20 -12.06 -2.85 -18.75
N THR A 21 -10.96 -2.87 -19.49
CA THR A 21 -10.92 -3.37 -20.87
C THR A 21 -10.77 -4.89 -20.98
N TRP A 22 -10.65 -5.61 -19.86
CA TRP A 22 -10.51 -7.06 -19.88
C TRP A 22 -11.87 -7.71 -20.19
N PRO A 23 -12.02 -8.39 -21.35
CA PRO A 23 -13.28 -9.06 -21.68
C PRO A 23 -13.64 -10.15 -20.67
N ASN A 24 -14.95 -10.43 -20.59
CA ASN A 24 -15.49 -11.46 -19.71
C ASN A 24 -15.19 -12.87 -20.27
N GLY A 25 -13.97 -13.35 -20.06
CA GLY A 25 -13.49 -14.69 -20.45
C GLY A 25 -13.25 -15.63 -19.25
N LEU A 26 -12.84 -16.86 -19.53
CA LEU A 26 -12.55 -17.87 -18.50
C LEU A 26 -11.45 -17.40 -17.52
N ILE A 27 -10.37 -16.79 -18.04
CA ILE A 27 -9.25 -16.33 -17.22
C ILE A 27 -9.67 -15.16 -16.32
N TYR A 28 -10.50 -14.25 -16.85
CA TYR A 28 -11.11 -13.17 -16.06
C TYR A 28 -11.94 -13.74 -14.90
N GLN A 29 -12.78 -14.74 -15.18
CA GLN A 29 -13.63 -15.39 -14.16
C GLN A 29 -12.81 -16.06 -13.05
N LYS A 30 -11.67 -16.68 -13.40
CA LYS A 30 -10.75 -17.28 -12.41
C LYS A 30 -10.12 -16.22 -11.50
N PHE A 31 -9.73 -15.05 -12.04
CA PHE A 31 -9.03 -14.01 -11.28
C PHE A 31 -9.95 -13.02 -10.54
N ARG A 32 -11.18 -12.79 -11.03
CA ARG A 32 -12.04 -11.69 -10.55
C ARG A 32 -12.26 -11.67 -9.04
N ASN A 33 -12.50 -12.84 -8.42
CA ASN A 33 -12.85 -12.92 -7.00
C ASN A 33 -11.63 -12.54 -6.14
N GLN A 34 -10.44 -12.97 -6.56
CA GLN A 34 -9.17 -12.61 -5.92
C GLN A 34 -8.90 -11.10 -6.06
N PHE A 35 -9.14 -10.54 -7.24
CA PHE A 35 -9.01 -9.09 -7.46
C PHE A 35 -9.99 -8.26 -6.61
N LEU A 36 -11.26 -8.70 -6.51
CA LEU A 36 -12.27 -8.02 -5.70
C LEU A 36 -11.93 -8.10 -4.20
N ALA A 37 -11.51 -9.26 -3.71
CA ALA A 37 -11.06 -9.42 -2.33
C ALA A 37 -9.87 -8.50 -2.02
N PHE A 38 -8.89 -8.45 -2.92
CA PHE A 38 -7.77 -7.53 -2.83
C PHE A 38 -8.23 -6.06 -2.81
N SER A 39 -9.19 -5.69 -3.66
CA SER A 39 -9.71 -4.32 -3.75
C SER A 39 -10.43 -3.88 -2.47
N ILE A 40 -11.21 -4.77 -1.86
CA ILE A 40 -11.87 -4.52 -0.57
C ILE A 40 -10.80 -4.34 0.52
N PHE A 41 -9.82 -5.25 0.60
CA PHE A 41 -8.72 -5.15 1.55
C PHE A 41 -7.95 -3.84 1.37
N GLN A 42 -7.61 -3.47 0.13
CA GLN A 42 -6.89 -2.25 -0.20
C GLN A 42 -7.69 -1.00 0.22
N SER A 43 -9.01 -1.00 0.04
CA SER A 43 -9.90 0.08 0.49
C SER A 43 -9.86 0.26 2.01
N CYS A 44 -9.88 -0.85 2.76
CA CYS A 44 -9.72 -0.82 4.22
C CYS A 44 -8.35 -0.25 4.63
N VAL A 45 -7.27 -0.68 3.98
CA VAL A 45 -5.92 -0.16 4.24
C VAL A 45 -5.83 1.33 3.91
N GLN A 46 -6.47 1.77 2.82
CA GLN A 46 -6.47 3.18 2.42
C GLN A 46 -7.21 4.06 3.43
N PHE A 47 -8.29 3.56 4.02
CA PHE A 47 -8.95 4.22 5.15
C PHE A 47 -7.99 4.37 6.33
N LEU A 48 -7.32 3.28 6.76
CA LEU A 48 -6.32 3.35 7.84
C LEU A 48 -5.18 4.34 7.54
N GLN A 49 -4.67 4.34 6.31
CA GLN A 49 -3.64 5.28 5.85
C GLN A 49 -4.14 6.74 5.91
N TYR A 50 -5.38 7.00 5.51
CA TYR A 50 -5.98 8.34 5.56
C TYR A 50 -6.05 8.88 6.99
N TYR A 51 -6.54 8.10 7.95
CA TYR A 51 -6.58 8.53 9.36
C TYR A 51 -5.18 8.76 9.92
N TYR A 52 -4.22 7.88 9.60
CA TYR A 52 -2.83 8.02 10.02
C TYR A 52 -2.20 9.31 9.48
N GLN A 53 -2.37 9.59 8.18
CA GLN A 53 -1.84 10.80 7.54
C GLN A 53 -2.49 12.06 8.11
N ARG A 54 -3.81 12.05 8.29
CA ARG A 54 -4.56 13.15 8.90
C ARG A 54 -4.08 13.44 10.32
N GLY A 55 -3.87 12.41 11.14
CA GLY A 55 -3.32 12.56 12.49
C GLY A 55 -1.88 13.11 12.51
N CYS A 56 -1.05 12.74 11.53
CA CYS A 56 0.29 13.33 11.39
C CYS A 56 0.25 14.80 10.98
N LEU A 57 -0.63 15.17 10.05
CA LEU A 57 -0.80 16.56 9.59
C LEU A 57 -1.33 17.47 10.71
N TYR A 58 -2.33 17.02 11.47
CA TYR A 58 -2.84 17.77 12.62
C TYR A 58 -1.74 18.06 13.64
N ARG A 59 -0.85 17.09 13.90
CA ARG A 59 0.28 17.29 14.81
C ARG A 59 1.32 18.27 14.26
N LEU A 60 1.65 18.21 12.97
CA LEU A 60 2.54 19.20 12.36
C LEU A 60 1.96 20.60 12.43
N ARG A 61 0.64 20.75 12.23
CA ARG A 61 -0.08 22.02 12.36
C ARG A 61 -0.10 22.52 13.81
N ALA A 62 -0.36 21.65 14.78
CA ALA A 62 -0.35 21.97 16.20
C ALA A 62 1.05 22.31 16.73
N LEU A 63 2.11 21.70 16.18
CA LEU A 63 3.49 22.07 16.49
C LEU A 63 3.90 23.44 15.90
N GLY A 64 3.03 24.05 15.08
CA GLY A 64 3.15 25.41 14.55
C GLY A 64 2.42 26.48 15.38
N GLU A 65 1.67 26.12 16.43
CA GLU A 65 1.12 27.06 17.41
C GLU A 65 1.54 26.65 18.82
N ARG A 66 2.05 27.61 19.60
CA ARG A 66 2.24 27.42 21.04
C ARG A 66 0.86 27.15 21.66
N ASN A 67 0.64 25.96 22.20
CA ASN A 67 0.20 25.77 23.59
C ASN A 67 0.14 24.30 24.01
N HIS A 68 0.46 24.14 25.29
CA HIS A 68 0.46 22.92 26.09
C HIS A 68 -0.96 22.34 26.13
N LEU A 69 -1.21 21.24 25.41
CA LEU A 69 -2.45 20.48 25.57
C LEU A 69 -2.11 19.00 25.54
N ASP A 70 -1.78 18.50 26.73
CA ASP A 70 -1.72 17.08 27.04
C ASP A 70 -3.10 16.48 26.76
N LEU A 71 -3.18 15.72 25.67
CA LEU A 71 -4.28 14.79 25.46
C LEU A 71 -3.80 13.42 25.92
N THR A 72 -4.16 13.10 27.16
CA THR A 72 -4.06 11.80 27.83
C THR A 72 -5.00 10.78 27.20
N VAL A 73 -4.75 10.42 25.94
CA VAL A 73 -5.25 9.16 25.39
C VAL A 73 -4.08 8.20 25.45
N GLU A 74 -3.79 7.67 26.63
CA GLU A 74 -2.76 6.65 26.79
C GLU A 74 -3.25 5.30 26.24
N GLY A 75 -2.34 4.55 25.64
CA GLY A 75 -2.58 3.17 25.22
C GLY A 75 -2.89 3.00 23.72
N PHE A 76 -4.04 2.39 23.41
CA PHE A 76 -4.28 1.77 22.09
C PHE A 76 -4.72 2.75 21.00
N GLN A 77 -5.67 3.66 21.26
CA GLN A 77 -6.13 4.65 20.28
C GLN A 77 -5.01 5.60 19.84
N SER A 78 -4.20 6.08 20.79
CA SER A 78 -3.01 6.89 20.50
C SER A 78 -1.96 6.09 19.73
N TRP A 79 -1.66 4.85 20.13
CA TRP A 79 -0.72 3.99 19.39
C TRP A 79 -1.21 3.64 17.97
N MET A 80 -2.50 3.34 17.80
CA MET A 80 -3.13 2.99 16.52
C MET A 80 -3.13 4.16 15.53
N TRP A 81 -3.48 5.37 16.01
CA TRP A 81 -3.59 6.56 15.15
C TRP A 81 -2.30 7.40 15.07
N ARG A 82 -1.34 7.22 15.99
CA ARG A 82 -0.02 7.90 15.97
C ARG A 82 1.13 7.00 15.53
N GLY A 83 0.98 5.68 15.63
CA GLY A 83 2.04 4.70 15.39
C GLY A 83 2.06 4.15 13.97
N LEU A 84 3.07 4.54 13.19
CA LEU A 84 3.39 3.88 11.91
C LEU A 84 3.51 2.35 12.06
N THR A 85 3.95 1.89 13.23
CA THR A 85 4.17 0.48 13.54
C THR A 85 2.90 -0.36 13.51
N PHE A 86 1.74 0.22 13.86
CA PHE A 86 0.44 -0.45 13.70
C PHE A 86 0.06 -0.64 12.23
N LEU A 87 0.35 0.35 11.40
CA LEU A 87 0.00 0.36 9.99
C LEU A 87 0.89 -0.59 9.15
N LEU A 88 2.17 -0.72 9.52
CA LEU A 88 3.15 -1.54 8.80
C LEU A 88 2.72 -2.98 8.49
N PRO A 89 2.20 -3.80 9.44
CA PRO A 89 1.78 -5.17 9.13
C PRO A 89 0.71 -5.22 8.03
N PHE A 90 -0.27 -4.30 8.06
CA PHE A 90 -1.30 -4.21 7.01
C PHE A 90 -0.71 -3.81 5.65
N LEU A 91 0.26 -2.89 5.64
CA LEU A 91 0.95 -2.49 4.42
C LEU A 91 1.73 -3.65 3.81
N PHE A 92 2.53 -4.36 4.62
CA PHE A 92 3.29 -5.51 4.13
C PHE A 92 2.38 -6.63 3.64
N CYS A 93 1.29 -6.93 4.36
CA CYS A 93 0.26 -7.87 3.90
C CYS A 93 -0.28 -7.46 2.51
N GLY A 94 -0.62 -6.19 2.33
CA GLY A 94 -1.06 -5.66 1.03
C GLY A 94 -0.02 -5.80 -0.07
N HIS A 95 1.25 -5.53 0.23
CA HIS A 95 2.34 -5.67 -0.75
C HIS A 95 2.54 -7.13 -1.15
N PHE A 96 2.55 -8.06 -0.19
CA PHE A 96 2.66 -9.49 -0.51
C PHE A 96 1.45 -9.99 -1.29
N TRP A 97 0.24 -9.47 -1.02
CA TRP A 97 -0.92 -9.76 -1.85
C TRP A 97 -0.77 -9.21 -3.28
N GLN A 98 -0.19 -8.01 -3.46
CA GLN A 98 0.16 -7.50 -4.80
C GLN A 98 1.11 -8.45 -5.54
N LEU A 99 2.13 -8.97 -4.87
CA LEU A 99 3.03 -9.96 -5.44
C LEU A 99 2.30 -11.27 -5.78
N TYR A 100 1.44 -11.75 -4.88
CA TYR A 100 0.63 -12.95 -5.14
C TYR A 100 -0.25 -12.77 -6.38
N ASN A 101 -0.92 -11.62 -6.52
CA ASN A 101 -1.69 -11.30 -7.73
C ASN A 101 -0.81 -11.27 -8.99
N ALA A 102 0.40 -10.71 -8.91
CA ALA A 102 1.33 -10.71 -10.04
C ALA A 102 1.71 -12.15 -10.46
N ILE A 103 2.07 -13.00 -9.49
CA ILE A 103 2.42 -14.41 -9.75
C ILE A 103 1.24 -15.17 -10.35
N THR A 104 0.04 -15.07 -9.75
CA THR A 104 -1.17 -15.71 -10.28
C THR A 104 -1.46 -15.25 -11.71
N LEU A 105 -1.32 -13.96 -12.01
CA LEU A 105 -1.54 -13.45 -13.37
C LEU A 105 -0.45 -13.91 -14.35
N PHE A 106 0.81 -14.04 -13.92
CA PHE A 106 1.86 -14.61 -14.76
C PHE A 106 1.59 -16.07 -15.10
N GLU A 107 1.18 -16.88 -14.12
CA GLU A 107 0.77 -18.27 -14.33
C GLU A 107 -0.41 -18.36 -15.29
N LEU A 108 -1.45 -17.54 -15.07
CA LEU A 108 -2.62 -17.46 -15.95
C LEU A 108 -2.26 -16.98 -17.36
N SER A 109 -1.29 -16.06 -17.50
CA SER A 109 -0.84 -15.56 -18.81
C SER A 109 -0.10 -16.62 -19.63
N SER A 110 0.44 -17.64 -18.98
CA SER A 110 1.14 -18.77 -19.62
C SER A 110 0.19 -19.94 -19.95
N HIS A 111 -1.09 -19.83 -19.59
CA HIS A 111 -2.09 -20.86 -19.85
C HIS A 111 -2.45 -20.90 -21.35
N GLU A 112 -2.60 -22.09 -21.95
CA GLU A 112 -2.82 -22.26 -23.40
C GLU A 112 -4.09 -21.56 -23.92
N GLU A 113 -5.09 -21.43 -23.06
CA GLU A 113 -6.36 -20.75 -23.36
C GLU A 113 -6.30 -19.22 -23.17
N CYS A 114 -5.22 -18.67 -22.61
CA CYS A 114 -5.06 -17.24 -22.41
C CYS A 114 -4.72 -16.56 -23.74
N ARG A 115 -5.69 -15.81 -24.28
CA ARG A 115 -5.51 -14.99 -25.50
C ARG A 115 -5.49 -13.50 -25.21
N GLU A 116 -5.82 -13.11 -23.98
CA GLU A 116 -5.96 -11.74 -23.53
C GLU A 116 -4.62 -11.14 -23.11
N TRP A 117 -4.12 -10.15 -23.87
CA TRP A 117 -2.88 -9.43 -23.55
C TRP A 117 -2.97 -8.68 -22.20
N GLN A 118 -4.19 -8.35 -21.76
CA GLN A 118 -4.47 -7.69 -20.49
C GLN A 118 -3.88 -8.46 -19.31
N VAL A 119 -3.91 -9.80 -19.34
CA VAL A 119 -3.43 -10.66 -18.23
C VAL A 119 -1.94 -10.41 -17.98
N PHE A 120 -1.14 -10.44 -19.04
CA PHE A 120 0.30 -10.22 -18.97
C PHE A 120 0.65 -8.79 -18.52
N VAL A 121 -0.04 -7.79 -19.07
CA VAL A 121 0.18 -6.38 -18.69
C VAL A 121 -0.23 -6.12 -17.24
N LEU A 122 -1.32 -6.71 -16.77
CA LEU A 122 -1.73 -6.63 -15.36
C LEU A 122 -0.70 -7.31 -14.45
N ALA A 123 -0.15 -8.47 -14.83
CA ALA A 123 0.90 -9.15 -14.08
C ALA A 123 2.13 -8.26 -13.87
N LEU A 124 2.62 -7.63 -14.95
CA LEU A 124 3.73 -6.68 -14.90
C LEU A 124 3.39 -5.46 -14.05
N THR A 125 2.17 -4.93 -14.19
CA THR A 125 1.73 -3.75 -13.45
C THR A 125 1.66 -4.02 -11.94
N PHE A 126 1.11 -5.15 -11.53
CA PHE A 126 1.11 -5.59 -10.13
C PHE A 126 2.53 -5.79 -9.58
N LEU A 127 3.45 -6.34 -10.39
CA LEU A 127 4.85 -6.50 -10.01
C LEU A 127 5.55 -5.14 -9.78
N VAL A 128 5.35 -4.17 -10.69
CA VAL A 128 5.88 -2.80 -10.53
C VAL A 128 5.32 -2.13 -9.28
N LEU A 129 4.00 -2.26 -9.04
CA LEU A 129 3.36 -1.74 -7.84
C LEU A 129 3.94 -2.39 -6.58
N PHE A 130 4.10 -3.72 -6.56
CA PHE A 130 4.71 -4.44 -5.45
C PHE A 130 6.11 -3.92 -5.16
N LEU A 131 7.00 -3.91 -6.16
CA LEU A 131 8.40 -3.50 -5.98
C LEU A 131 8.49 -2.07 -5.46
N GLY A 132 7.79 -1.12 -6.10
CA GLY A 132 7.85 0.27 -5.69
C GLY A 132 7.25 0.52 -4.30
N ASN A 133 6.14 -0.14 -3.97
CA ASN A 133 5.52 -0.04 -2.64
C ASN A 133 6.40 -0.66 -1.55
N PHE A 134 6.89 -1.88 -1.78
CA PHE A 134 7.73 -2.61 -0.84
C PHE A 134 9.04 -1.87 -0.57
N LEU A 135 9.76 -1.44 -1.62
CA LEU A 135 11.00 -0.67 -1.48
C LEU A 135 10.77 0.67 -0.79
N THR A 136 9.66 1.35 -1.08
CA THR A 136 9.32 2.62 -0.41
C THR A 136 9.04 2.39 1.07
N THR A 137 8.28 1.35 1.43
CA THR A 137 8.02 1.00 2.83
C THR A 137 9.30 0.61 3.56
N LEU A 138 10.17 -0.21 2.96
CA LEU A 138 11.48 -0.56 3.53
C LEU A 138 12.35 0.67 3.78
N LYS A 139 12.43 1.60 2.82
CA LYS A 139 13.19 2.86 3.00
C LYS A 139 12.67 3.66 4.20
N VAL A 140 11.36 3.75 4.39
CA VAL A 140 10.75 4.45 5.53
C VAL A 140 11.05 3.73 6.85
N VAL A 141 10.93 2.40 6.88
CA VAL A 141 11.24 1.58 8.07
C VAL A 141 12.71 1.74 8.45
N HIS A 142 13.62 1.61 7.48
CA HIS A 142 15.06 1.75 7.69
C HIS A 142 15.43 3.14 8.21
N ALA A 143 14.92 4.21 7.58
CA ALA A 143 15.14 5.58 8.05
C ALA A 143 14.64 5.79 9.49
N LYS A 144 13.51 5.17 9.85
CA LYS A 144 12.95 5.26 11.20
C LYS A 144 13.79 4.47 12.22
N LEU A 145 14.27 3.28 11.87
CA LEU A 145 15.17 2.49 12.71
C LEU A 145 16.49 3.22 12.96
N GLN A 146 17.08 3.82 11.92
CA GLN A 146 18.30 4.63 12.06
C GLN A 146 18.08 5.84 12.98
N LYS A 147 16.98 6.57 12.80
CA LYS A 147 16.62 7.70 13.68
C LYS A 147 16.40 7.29 15.14
N ASN A 148 15.79 6.12 15.37
CA ASN A 148 15.63 5.61 16.73
C ASN A 148 16.99 5.23 17.34
N ARG A 149 17.85 4.55 16.58
CA ARG A 149 19.20 4.17 17.02
C ARG A 149 20.09 5.39 17.32
N SER A 150 19.94 6.50 16.60
CA SER A 150 20.68 7.73 16.88
C SER A 150 20.19 8.44 18.15
N LYS A 151 18.87 8.39 18.43
CA LYS A 151 18.30 8.94 19.67
C LYS A 151 18.75 8.17 20.92
N THR A 152 18.85 6.84 20.84
CA THR A 152 19.34 6.00 21.95
C THR A 152 20.84 6.21 22.23
N LYS A 153 21.58 6.86 21.33
CA LYS A 153 23.02 7.15 21.47
C LYS A 153 23.32 8.57 21.97
N GLN A 154 22.32 9.43 22.16
CA GLN A 154 22.51 10.73 22.83
C GLN A 154 22.33 10.52 24.34
N PRO A 155 23.37 10.78 25.17
CA PRO A 155 23.28 10.70 26.62
C PRO A 155 22.39 11.81 27.19
#